data_AF-A0A3C0C6R9-F1
#
_entry.id   AF-A0A3C0C6R9-F1
#
_cell.length_a   1.000
_cell.length_b   1.000
_cell.length_c   1.000
_cell.angle_alpha   90.00
_cell.angle_beta   90.00
_cell.angle_gamma   90.00
#
_symmetry.space_group_name_H-M   'P 1'
#
loop_
_entity.id
_entity.type
_entity.pdbx_description
1 polymer ?
#
loop_
_entity_poly.entity_id
_entity_poly.type
_entity_poly.pdbx_seq_one_letter_code
_entity_poly.pdbx_strand_id
1 'polypeptide(L)' 'VCPTKALERDANGIVQVRKDKCTSCLMCVGFCPSASMLFNGAKQTEPFKCISCGICAKACPTGALELLTTPESK' A
#
# COMPACT_ATOMS: atom_id res chain seq x y z
N VAL A 1 11.02 5.05 7.67
CA VAL A 1 11.18 3.80 8.45
C VAL A 1 11.82 2.65 7.66
N CYS A 2 11.59 2.50 6.35
CA CYS A 2 12.20 1.40 5.59
C CYS A 2 13.72 1.57 5.44
N PRO A 3 14.55 0.66 5.98
CA PRO A 3 16.01 0.82 5.96
C PRO A 3 16.62 0.62 4.56
N THR A 4 15.98 -0.20 3.72
CA THR A 4 16.44 -0.50 2.35
C THR A 4 15.83 0.43 1.29
N LYS A 5 15.04 1.44 1.71
CA LYS A 5 14.32 2.35 0.82
C LYS A 5 13.42 1.62 -0.20
N ALA A 6 12.83 0.49 0.20
CA ALA A 6 11.87 -0.26 -0.61
C ALA A 6 10.46 0.37 -0.68
N LEU A 7 10.17 1.40 0.13
CA LEU A 7 8.92 2.15 0.05
C LEU A 7 9.12 3.38 -0.84
N GLU A 8 8.52 3.38 -2.02
CA GLU A 8 8.59 4.47 -3.00
C GLU A 8 7.20 5.09 -3.20
N ARG A 9 7.10 6.39 -3.46
CA ARG A 9 5.83 7.06 -3.81
C ARG A 9 5.78 7.26 -5.31
N ASP A 10 4.67 6.90 -5.93
CA ASP A 10 4.42 7.19 -7.34
C ASP A 10 3.92 8.63 -7.56
N ALA A 11 3.70 8.99 -8.83
CA ALA A 11 3.22 10.32 -9.22
C ALA A 11 1.83 10.68 -8.64
N ASN A 12 1.04 9.68 -8.23
CA ASN A 12 -0.27 9.86 -7.62
C ASN A 12 -0.19 9.89 -6.08
N GLY A 13 1.02 9.91 -5.51
CA GLY A 13 1.25 9.91 -4.07
C GLY A 13 1.05 8.54 -3.40
N ILE A 14 0.83 7.47 -4.18
CA ILE A 14 0.62 6.13 -3.64
C ILE A 14 1.96 5.52 -3.28
N VAL A 15 2.12 5.13 -2.02
CA VAL A 15 3.30 4.39 -1.56
C VAL A 15 3.23 2.95 -2.10
N GLN A 16 4.30 2.45 -2.72
CA GLN A 16 4.43 1.10 -3.27
C GLN A 16 5.61 0.38 -2.60
N VAL A 17 5.51 -0.94 -2.49
CA VAL A 17 6.61 -1.79 -1.99
C VAL A 17 7.39 -2.36 -3.19
N ARG A 18 8.65 -1.96 -3.30
CA ARG A 18 9.60 -2.51 -4.26
C ARG A 18 10.10 -3.87 -3.80
N LYS A 19 9.53 -4.93 -4.38
CA LYS A 19 9.83 -6.32 -4.00
C LYS A 19 11.31 -6.66 -4.12
N ASP A 20 11.95 -6.15 -5.17
CA ASP A 20 13.40 -6.29 -5.44
C ASP A 20 14.30 -5.71 -4.34
N LYS A 21 13.80 -4.77 -3.53
CA LYS A 21 14.54 -4.12 -2.44
C LYS A 21 14.03 -4.50 -1.05
N CYS A 22 12.91 -5.21 -0.98
CA CYS A 22 12.26 -5.53 0.29
C CYS A 22 12.97 -6.72 0.94
N THR A 23 13.41 -6.55 2.18
CA THR A 23 14.07 -7.62 2.96
C THR A 23 13.14 -8.24 4.00
N SER A 24 11.84 -7.95 3.93
CA SER A 24 10.83 -8.48 4.85
C SER A 24 11.12 -8.22 6.33
N CYS A 25 11.82 -7.13 6.66
CA CYS A 25 12.12 -6.74 8.04
C CYS A 25 10.89 -6.28 8.87
N LEU A 26 9.72 -6.17 8.23
CA LEU A 26 8.42 -5.79 8.82
C LEU A 26 8.37 -4.46 9.61
N MET A 27 9.43 -3.63 9.59
CA MET A 27 9.43 -2.34 10.27
C MET A 27 8.28 -1.42 9.82
N CYS A 28 7.91 -1.49 8.54
CA CYS A 28 6.78 -0.73 8.00
C CYS A 28 5.42 -1.21 8.52
N VAL A 29 5.29 -2.48 8.88
CA VAL A 29 4.10 -3.05 9.52
C VAL A 29 3.99 -2.51 10.94
N GLY A 30 5.06 -2.61 11.73
CA GLY A 30 5.07 -2.17 13.14
C GLY A 30 4.96 -0.66 13.33
N PHE A 31 5.49 0.14 12.40
CA PHE A 31 5.49 1.61 12.53
C PHE A 31 4.22 2.28 11.99
N CYS A 32 3.43 1.63 11.14
CA CYS A 32 2.29 2.27 10.48
C CYS A 32 1.15 2.52 11.50
N PRO A 33 0.85 3.78 11.87
CA PRO A 33 -0.12 4.08 12.92
C PRO A 33 -1.56 3.71 12.54
N SER A 34 -1.86 3.68 11.24
CA SER A 34 -3.17 3.30 10.70
C SER A 34 -3.32 1.79 10.49
N ALA A 35 -2.33 0.98 10.89
CA ALA A 35 -2.31 -0.48 10.70
C ALA A 35 -2.60 -0.91 9.24
N SER A 36 -2.26 -0.06 8.26
CA SER A 36 -2.60 -0.31 6.84
C SER A 36 -1.57 -1.17 6.11
N MET A 37 -0.41 -1.40 6.72
CA MET A 37 0.61 -2.32 6.24
C MET A 37 0.36 -3.70 6.85
N LEU A 38 0.03 -4.67 6.01
CA LEU A 38 -0.33 -6.03 6.40
C LEU A 38 0.76 -7.02 5.97
N PHE A 39 0.95 -8.10 6.72
CA PHE A 39 1.87 -9.16 6.34
C PHE A 39 1.24 -10.52 6.64
N ASN A 40 1.40 -11.46 5.70
CA ASN A 40 0.97 -12.84 5.86
C ASN A 40 2.08 -13.76 5.32
N GLY A 41 2.93 -14.25 6.22
CA GLY A 41 4.08 -15.08 5.86
C GLY A 41 3.73 -16.42 5.19
N ALA A 42 2.47 -16.87 5.24
CA ALA A 42 2.02 -18.06 4.52
C ALA A 42 1.68 -17.79 3.05
N LYS A 43 1.49 -16.53 2.66
CA LYS A 43 0.99 -16.14 1.31
C LYS A 43 1.94 -15.22 0.55
N GLN A 44 2.84 -14.52 1.22
CA GLN A 44 3.69 -13.52 0.60
C GLN A 44 5.00 -13.31 1.38
N THR A 45 6.05 -12.98 0.65
CA THR A 45 7.35 -12.65 1.22
C THR A 45 7.39 -11.21 1.72
N GLU A 46 6.76 -10.27 1.00
CA GLU A 46 6.76 -8.86 1.36
C GLU A 46 5.48 -8.42 2.07
N PRO A 47 5.53 -7.35 2.89
CA PRO A 47 4.33 -6.65 3.35
C PRO A 47 3.50 -6.08 2.20
N PHE A 48 2.19 -6.05 2.39
CA PHE A 48 1.22 -5.55 1.43
C PHE A 48 0.38 -4.41 2.04
N LYS A 49 -0.07 -3.50 1.18
CA LYS A 49 -1.13 -2.54 1.47
C LYS A 49 -1.93 -2.20 0.21
N CYS A 50 -3.05 -1.50 0.37
CA CYS A 50 -3.80 -0.95 -0.76
C CYS A 50 -2.91 -0.09 -1.68
N ILE A 51 -3.03 -0.30 -2.99
CA ILE A 51 -2.31 0.43 -4.04
C ILE A 51 -3.21 1.39 -4.83
N SER A 52 -4.42 1.66 -4.32
CA SER A 52 -5.38 2.58 -4.95
C SER A 52 -5.76 2.23 -6.40
N CYS A 53 -5.81 0.94 -6.75
CA CYS A 53 -6.11 0.51 -8.12
C CYS A 53 -7.59 0.64 -8.54
N GLY A 54 -8.50 0.90 -7.59
CA GLY A 54 -9.93 1.10 -7.86
C GLY A 54 -10.74 -0.15 -8.23
N ILE A 55 -10.13 -1.34 -8.28
CA ILE A 55 -10.85 -2.58 -8.61
C ILE A 55 -11.98 -2.86 -7.61
N CYS A 56 -11.75 -2.59 -6.31
CA CYS A 56 -12.78 -2.76 -5.28
C CYS A 56 -14.01 -1.86 -5.52
N ALA A 57 -13.80 -0.61 -5.96
CA ALA A 57 -14.89 0.30 -6.31
C ALA A 57 -15.69 -0.22 -7.51
N LYS A 58 -14.99 -0.63 -8.58
CA LYS A 58 -15.63 -1.21 -9.78
C LYS A 58 -16.40 -2.50 -9.51
N ALA A 59 -15.92 -3.32 -8.58
CA ALA A 59 -16.51 -4.62 -8.27
C ALA A 59 -17.69 -4.54 -7.29
N CYS A 60 -17.92 -3.39 -6.64
CA CYS A 60 -18.95 -3.24 -5.62
C CYS A 60 -20.36 -3.20 -6.24
N PRO A 61 -21.22 -4.22 -6.04
CA PRO A 61 -22.52 -4.30 -6.71
C PRO A 61 -23.53 -3.27 -6.18
N THR A 62 -23.32 -2.76 -4.97
CA THR A 62 -24.20 -1.77 -4.32
C THR A 62 -23.76 -0.33 -4.57
N GLY A 63 -22.60 -0.12 -5.21
CA GLY A 63 -22.04 1.22 -5.40
C GLY A 63 -21.56 1.90 -4.12
N ALA A 64 -21.26 1.13 -3.07
CA ALA A 64 -20.85 1.67 -1.76
C ALA A 64 -19.42 2.25 -1.72
N LEU A 65 -18.66 2.12 -2.80
CA LEU A 65 -17.24 2.50 -2.86
C LEU A 65 -16.99 3.42 -4.06
N GLU A 66 -16.25 4.50 -3.81
CA GLU A 66 -15.79 5.43 -4.84
C GLU A 66 -14.28 5.69 -4.67
N LEU A 67 -13.57 5.80 -5.79
CA LEU A 67 -12.15 6.16 -5.78
C LEU A 67 -12.03 7.67 -6.02
N LEU A 68 -11.75 8.41 -4.94
CA LEU A 68 -11.58 9.86 -5.03
C LEU A 68 -10.16 10.20 -5.47
N THR A 69 -10.03 11.02 -6.51
CA THR A 69 -8.78 11.69 -6.87
C THR A 69 -8.88 13.13 -6.36
N THR A 70 -8.19 13.46 -5.28
CA THR A 70 -8.05 14.85 -4.89
C THR A 70 -7.13 15.55 -5.89
N PRO A 71 -7.50 16.71 -6.47
CA PRO A 71 -6.55 17.55 -7.18
C PRO A 71 -5.52 18.03 -6.16
N GLU A 72 -4.38 17.35 -6.15
CA GLU A 72 -3.07 17.75 -5.62
C GLU A 72 -3.09 18.66 -4.39
N SER A 73 -2.75 18.11 -3.22
CA SER A 73 -2.02 18.90 -2.22
C SER A 73 -0.68 19.27 -2.86
N LYS A 74 -0.64 20.45 -3.49
CA LYS A 74 0.58 21.13 -3.91
C LYS A 74 1.49 21.36 -2.71
#